data_AF-T0N6Q8-F1
#
_entry.id   AF-T0N6Q8-F1
#
_cell.length_a   1.000
_cell.length_b   1.000
_cell.length_c   1.000
_cell.angle_alpha   90.00
_cell.angle_beta   90.00
_cell.angle_gamma   90.00
#
_symmetry.space_group_name_H-M   'P 1'
#
loop_
_entity.id
_entity.type
_entity.pdbx_description
1 polymer ?
#
loop_
_entity_poly.entity_id
_entity_poly.type
_entity_poly.pdbx_seq_one_letter_code
_entity_poly.pdbx_strand_id
1 'polypeptide(L)'
;MVRIKYINLKGIKMVYKKFESLSEEQLKAVLCEDENILVTAGPGSGKTVVIVNRVFHLINNNKVSPKNIIVITFTKAAANNMKSRYVKMSKSNFTPFFGTFHGLFYKILTSYYGEIKIIESNETFKLIKNFLTTYMEEVSEDRIKEFINTISLFKCADVTLEEFNTDLDKNIFKNCYEIYEAYKREKGLLDFEDLQLMCKNLFIKNPRLLQGYQNMFKHILVDEFQDCDALQLEILKLLKQNNSIFAVGDEDQCIYSFRGSRPDFMVNFHEIFPNATKLYLSTNYRSVSNIVELSMSTIKNNKLRSDKIIVPNKSFHGNISFVKVQRESQQGDFIANDIEKTVISTKVSYNNFAVLYRTNLESRGVIDSLIEKKKFHLNY
;
A
#
# COMPACT_ATOMS: atom_id res chain seq x y z
N MET A 1 -17.98 10.68 -26.61
CA MET A 1 -17.14 11.34 -27.65
C MET A 1 -16.62 12.66 -27.10
N VAL A 2 -15.51 12.66 -26.38
CA VAL A 2 -14.86 13.90 -25.94
C VAL A 2 -14.09 14.45 -27.15
N ARG A 3 -14.60 15.53 -27.76
CA ARG A 3 -13.91 16.23 -28.86
C ARG A 3 -12.61 16.83 -28.31
N ILE A 4 -11.49 16.18 -28.59
CA ILE A 4 -10.15 16.75 -28.44
C ILE A 4 -10.07 17.93 -29.42
N LYS A 5 -10.17 19.16 -28.91
CA LYS A 5 -9.85 20.36 -29.69
C LYS A 5 -8.36 20.29 -30.02
N TYR A 6 -8.04 20.00 -31.28
CA TYR A 6 -6.70 20.15 -31.85
C TYR A 6 -6.29 21.62 -31.78
N ILE A 7 -5.61 22.01 -30.71
CA ILE A 7 -4.92 23.31 -30.62
C ILE A 7 -3.50 23.10 -31.16
N ASN A 8 -3.21 23.75 -32.28
CA ASN A 8 -1.98 23.60 -33.05
C ASN A 8 -0.88 24.52 -32.52
N LEU A 9 0.07 24.02 -31.70
CA LEU A 9 1.35 24.68 -31.41
C LEU A 9 2.44 23.62 -31.18
N LYS A 10 3.57 23.71 -31.90
CA LYS A 10 4.63 22.69 -32.04
C LYS A 10 5.21 22.08 -30.75
N GLY A 11 4.98 22.68 -29.57
CA GLY A 11 5.39 22.13 -28.27
C GLY A 11 4.39 21.14 -27.63
N ILE A 12 3.10 21.28 -27.92
CA ILE A 12 2.02 20.45 -27.34
C ILE A 12 2.01 19.03 -27.95
N LYS A 13 2.38 18.90 -29.22
CA LYS A 13 2.47 17.58 -29.90
C LYS A 13 3.50 16.63 -29.27
N MET A 14 4.63 17.13 -28.78
CA MET A 14 5.63 16.29 -28.08
C MET A 14 5.15 15.85 -26.69
N VAL A 15 4.33 16.66 -26.05
CA VAL A 15 3.78 16.41 -24.71
C VAL A 15 2.76 15.27 -24.73
N TYR A 16 1.85 15.26 -25.71
CA TYR A 16 0.88 14.17 -25.87
C TYR A 16 1.51 12.88 -26.38
N LYS A 17 2.62 12.94 -27.12
CA LYS A 17 3.35 11.74 -27.60
C LYS A 17 3.79 10.83 -26.44
N LYS A 18 4.06 11.39 -25.25
CA LYS A 18 4.42 10.61 -24.05
C LYS A 18 3.23 9.94 -23.36
N PHE A 19 2.01 10.40 -23.66
CA PHE A 19 0.77 9.84 -23.14
C PHE A 19 0.05 8.93 -24.15
N GLU A 20 0.61 8.71 -25.35
CA GLU A 20 0.03 7.84 -26.39
C GLU A 20 -0.19 6.38 -25.93
N SER A 21 0.52 5.93 -24.89
CA SER A 21 0.37 4.59 -24.31
C SER A 21 -0.70 4.50 -23.22
N LEU A 22 -1.32 5.62 -22.82
CA LEU A 22 -2.37 5.65 -21.80
C LEU A 22 -3.74 5.39 -22.42
N SER A 23 -4.60 4.68 -21.69
CA SER A 23 -6.02 4.59 -22.05
C SER A 23 -6.74 5.92 -21.84
N GLU A 24 -7.93 6.07 -22.40
CA GLU A 24 -8.76 7.27 -22.19
C GLU A 24 -9.04 7.52 -20.70
N GLU A 25 -9.29 6.48 -19.92
CA GLU A 25 -9.53 6.56 -18.47
C GLU A 25 -8.28 7.02 -17.71
N GLN A 26 -7.12 6.45 -18.03
CA GLN A 26 -5.84 6.82 -17.43
C GLN A 26 -5.47 8.27 -17.80
N LEU A 27 -5.65 8.65 -19.06
CA LEU A 27 -5.40 10.01 -19.53
C LEU A 27 -6.32 11.02 -18.84
N LYS A 28 -7.60 10.70 -18.70
CA LYS A 28 -8.56 11.52 -17.95
C LYS A 28 -8.11 11.73 -16.51
N ALA A 29 -7.64 10.68 -15.84
CA ALA A 29 -7.12 10.77 -14.48
C ALA A 29 -5.83 11.60 -14.37
N VAL A 30 -4.91 11.46 -15.34
CA VAL A 30 -3.66 12.23 -15.38
C VAL A 30 -3.93 13.73 -15.58
N LEU A 31 -4.86 14.08 -16.47
CA LEU A 31 -5.15 15.45 -16.87
C LEU A 31 -6.23 16.16 -16.02
N CYS A 32 -6.89 15.45 -15.10
CA CYS A 32 -7.92 16.05 -14.26
C CYS A 32 -7.32 17.16 -13.38
N GLU A 33 -7.89 18.36 -13.48
CA GLU A 33 -7.42 19.59 -12.82
C GLU A 33 -8.11 19.84 -11.46
N ASP A 34 -9.09 19.01 -11.10
CA ASP A 34 -9.78 19.13 -9.83
C ASP A 34 -8.82 18.97 -8.64
N GLU A 35 -9.13 19.63 -7.53
CA GLU A 35 -8.24 19.63 -6.36
C GLU A 35 -8.27 18.29 -5.61
N ASN A 36 -9.45 17.67 -5.51
CA ASN A 36 -9.68 16.46 -4.75
C ASN A 36 -10.06 15.35 -5.72
N ILE A 37 -9.14 14.43 -5.97
CA ILE A 37 -9.37 13.36 -6.94
C ILE A 37 -9.12 12.01 -6.27
N LEU A 38 -10.10 11.13 -6.39
CA LEU A 38 -9.93 9.71 -6.08
C LEU A 38 -10.00 8.91 -7.38
N VAL A 39 -8.95 8.16 -7.66
CA VAL A 39 -8.93 7.18 -8.74
C VAL A 39 -9.13 5.79 -8.15
N THR A 40 -10.35 5.27 -8.28
CA THR A 40 -10.68 3.90 -7.94
C THR A 40 -10.31 3.01 -9.11
N ALA A 41 -9.52 1.98 -8.85
CA ALA A 41 -8.86 1.25 -9.92
C ALA A 41 -8.83 -0.24 -9.59
N GLY A 42 -9.26 -1.11 -10.51
CA GLY A 42 -9.14 -2.55 -10.31
C GLY A 42 -7.68 -3.04 -10.29
N PRO A 43 -7.41 -4.29 -9.85
CA PRO A 43 -6.07 -4.88 -9.97
C PRO A 43 -5.61 -4.82 -11.43
N GLY A 44 -4.32 -4.54 -11.64
CA GLY A 44 -3.72 -4.56 -12.98
C GLY A 44 -4.16 -3.44 -13.94
N SER A 45 -4.86 -2.41 -13.46
CA SER A 45 -5.35 -1.28 -14.26
C SER A 45 -4.34 -0.16 -14.52
N GLY A 46 -3.17 -0.22 -13.87
CA GLY A 46 -2.10 0.76 -14.06
C GLY A 46 -2.11 1.93 -13.08
N LYS A 47 -2.59 1.76 -11.84
CA LYS A 47 -2.52 2.75 -10.74
C LYS A 47 -1.19 3.52 -10.69
N THR A 48 -0.08 2.79 -10.58
CA THR A 48 1.27 3.36 -10.58
C THR A 48 1.61 4.14 -11.85
N VAL A 49 1.12 3.68 -13.01
CA VAL A 49 1.34 4.37 -14.29
C VAL A 49 0.65 5.73 -14.27
N VAL A 50 -0.57 5.81 -13.74
CA VAL A 50 -1.32 7.07 -13.59
C VAL A 50 -0.60 8.03 -12.66
N ILE A 51 -0.16 7.59 -11.47
CA ILE A 51 0.57 8.45 -10.52
C ILE A 51 1.84 9.03 -11.17
N VAL A 52 2.68 8.18 -11.77
CA VAL A 52 3.94 8.61 -12.37
C VAL A 52 3.71 9.59 -13.54
N ASN A 53 2.70 9.34 -14.38
CA ASN A 53 2.34 10.25 -15.47
C ASN A 53 1.73 11.56 -14.98
N ARG A 54 0.93 11.54 -13.89
CA ARG A 54 0.41 12.76 -13.26
C ARG A 54 1.54 13.63 -12.72
N VAL A 55 2.51 13.05 -12.01
CA VAL A 55 3.70 13.79 -11.54
C VAL A 55 4.42 14.44 -12.72
N PHE A 56 4.62 13.70 -13.81
CA PHE A 56 5.26 14.23 -15.01
C PHE A 56 4.46 15.37 -15.64
N HIS A 57 3.14 15.22 -15.74
CA HIS A 57 2.24 16.26 -16.25
C HIS A 57 2.33 17.54 -15.41
N LEU A 58 2.22 17.43 -14.08
CA LEU A 58 2.31 18.58 -13.17
C LEU A 58 3.62 19.35 -13.35
N ILE A 59 4.75 18.65 -13.45
CA ILE A 59 6.06 19.29 -13.56
C ILE A 59 6.30 19.87 -14.96
N ASN A 60 6.06 19.08 -16.00
CA ASN A 60 6.50 19.43 -17.36
C ASN A 60 5.49 20.30 -18.10
N ASN A 61 4.20 20.07 -17.86
CA ASN A 61 3.12 20.81 -18.51
C ASN A 61 2.69 21.98 -17.64
N ASN A 62 2.36 21.74 -16.38
CA ASN A 62 1.79 22.75 -15.49
C ASN A 62 2.88 23.57 -14.78
N LYS A 63 4.16 23.27 -15.05
CA LYS A 63 5.34 23.99 -14.52
C LYS A 63 5.39 24.03 -12.99
N VAL A 64 4.82 23.03 -12.33
CA VAL A 64 4.89 22.88 -10.89
C VAL A 64 6.31 22.51 -10.48
N SER A 65 6.85 23.22 -9.48
CA SER A 65 8.13 22.87 -8.88
C SER A 65 8.06 21.46 -8.26
N PRO A 66 9.00 20.54 -8.57
CA PRO A 66 9.08 19.23 -7.93
C PRO A 66 9.12 19.26 -6.40
N LYS A 67 9.64 20.34 -5.78
CA LYS A 67 9.61 20.52 -4.32
C LYS A 67 8.18 20.65 -3.76
N ASN A 68 7.22 20.99 -4.63
CA ASN A 68 5.84 21.21 -4.25
C ASN A 68 4.95 19.96 -4.41
N ILE A 69 5.55 18.82 -4.76
CA ILE A 69 4.85 17.57 -4.98
C ILE A 69 5.40 16.52 -4.02
N ILE A 70 4.51 15.82 -3.34
CA ILE A 70 4.84 14.64 -2.54
C ILE A 70 4.07 13.43 -3.03
N VAL A 71 4.78 12.32 -3.18
CA VAL A 71 4.21 11.02 -3.57
C VAL A 71 4.42 10.06 -2.40
N ILE A 72 3.32 9.66 -1.79
CA ILE A 72 3.26 8.77 -0.64
C ILE A 72 2.81 7.39 -1.13
N THR A 73 3.49 6.35 -0.66
CA THR A 73 3.21 4.95 -0.96
C THR A 73 3.27 4.12 0.32
N PHE A 74 2.70 2.93 0.33
CA PHE A 74 2.72 2.08 1.53
C PHE A 74 4.12 1.49 1.82
N THR A 75 4.88 1.14 0.79
CA THR A 75 6.19 0.48 0.95
C THR A 75 7.35 1.28 0.35
N LYS A 76 8.53 1.19 0.98
CA LYS A 76 9.76 1.80 0.43
C LYS A 76 10.09 1.27 -0.97
N ALA A 77 9.81 -0.01 -1.23
CA ALA A 77 10.01 -0.61 -2.55
C ALA A 77 9.11 0.03 -3.61
N ALA A 78 7.83 0.27 -3.31
CA ALA A 78 6.91 0.97 -4.20
C ALA A 78 7.39 2.40 -4.48
N ALA A 79 7.74 3.18 -3.45
CA ALA A 79 8.31 4.52 -3.61
C ALA A 79 9.53 4.54 -4.53
N ASN A 80 10.50 3.64 -4.29
CA ASN A 80 11.71 3.55 -5.10
C ASN A 80 11.41 3.14 -6.55
N ASN A 81 10.47 2.22 -6.76
CA ASN A 81 10.04 1.81 -8.09
C ASN A 81 9.40 2.98 -8.86
N MET A 82 8.48 3.71 -8.21
CA MET A 82 7.84 4.90 -8.81
C MET A 82 8.85 5.98 -9.15
N LYS A 83 9.77 6.29 -8.22
CA LYS A 83 10.86 7.26 -8.45
C LYS A 83 11.69 6.86 -9.66
N SER A 84 12.09 5.60 -9.76
CA SER A 84 12.91 5.07 -10.86
C SER A 84 12.18 5.18 -12.21
N ARG A 85 10.88 4.86 -12.23
CA ARG A 85 10.02 5.04 -13.43
C ARG A 85 9.91 6.51 -13.82
N TYR A 86 9.68 7.41 -12.86
CA TYR A 86 9.62 8.85 -13.10
C TYR A 86 10.95 9.37 -13.66
N VAL A 87 12.11 9.01 -13.09
CA VAL A 87 13.43 9.45 -13.58
C VAL A 87 13.66 8.97 -15.01
N LYS A 88 13.38 7.69 -15.29
CA LYS A 88 13.51 7.12 -16.64
C LYS A 88 12.62 7.85 -17.65
N MET A 89 11.40 8.20 -17.26
CA MET A 89 10.43 8.87 -18.11
C MET A 89 10.76 10.35 -18.31
N SER A 90 11.11 11.07 -17.24
CA SER A 90 11.41 12.51 -17.27
C SER A 90 12.78 12.82 -17.86
N LYS A 91 13.73 11.88 -17.81
CA LYS A 91 15.15 12.10 -18.10
C LYS A 91 15.75 13.22 -17.24
N SER A 92 15.19 13.44 -16.05
CA SER A 92 15.63 14.47 -15.09
C SER A 92 15.97 13.81 -13.75
N ASN A 93 17.07 14.26 -13.15
CA ASN A 93 17.46 13.88 -11.80
C ASN A 93 16.75 14.73 -10.73
N PHE A 94 16.02 15.78 -11.12
CA PHE A 94 15.24 16.59 -10.20
C PHE A 94 13.87 15.94 -9.98
N THR A 95 13.74 15.25 -8.85
CA THR A 95 12.55 14.47 -8.50
C THR A 95 11.79 15.12 -7.34
N PRO A 96 10.46 15.00 -7.30
CA PRO A 96 9.71 15.26 -6.07
C PRO A 96 10.05 14.24 -4.98
N PHE A 97 9.46 14.41 -3.80
CA PHE A 97 9.55 13.40 -2.76
C PHE A 97 8.76 12.15 -3.18
N PHE A 98 9.42 10.99 -3.17
CA PHE A 98 8.80 9.67 -3.23
C PHE A 98 9.16 8.95 -1.93
N GLY A 99 8.16 8.53 -1.15
CA GLY A 99 8.39 7.86 0.11
C GLY A 99 7.16 7.20 0.70
N THR A 100 7.25 6.82 1.97
CA THR A 100 6.12 6.32 2.76
C THR A 100 5.66 7.37 3.76
N PHE A 101 4.48 7.18 4.37
CA PHE A 101 4.02 8.03 5.48
C PHE A 101 5.07 8.13 6.59
N HIS A 102 5.51 6.98 7.10
CA HIS A 102 6.57 6.91 8.12
C HIS A 102 7.86 7.61 7.68
N GLY A 103 8.26 7.46 6.41
CA GLY A 103 9.46 8.12 5.88
C GLY A 103 9.31 9.65 5.78
N LEU A 104 8.09 10.14 5.52
CA LEU A 104 7.77 11.56 5.54
C LEU A 104 7.78 12.10 6.97
N PHE A 105 7.07 11.45 7.89
CA PHE A 105 6.95 11.87 9.29
C PHE A 105 8.31 11.86 9.98
N TYR A 106 9.12 10.82 9.75
CA TYR A 106 10.49 10.78 10.25
C TYR A 106 11.30 12.00 9.80
N LYS A 107 11.27 12.36 8.51
CA LYS A 107 12.01 13.54 8.01
C LYS A 107 11.53 14.84 8.65
N ILE A 108 10.22 15.01 8.81
CA ILE A 108 9.62 16.20 9.41
C ILE A 108 10.04 16.32 10.87
N LEU A 109 9.88 15.24 11.64
CA LEU A 109 10.23 15.20 13.05
C LEU A 109 11.74 15.36 13.25
N THR A 110 12.58 14.70 12.45
CA THR A 110 14.04 14.85 12.53
C THR A 110 14.50 16.27 12.20
N SER A 111 13.83 16.95 11.28
CA SER A 111 14.14 18.35 10.96
C SER A 111 13.79 19.30 12.11
N TYR A 112 12.87 18.92 13.00
CA TYR A 112 12.40 19.76 14.11
C TYR A 112 13.04 19.41 15.45
N TYR A 113 13.14 18.11 15.77
CA TYR A 113 13.61 17.58 17.05
C TYR A 113 15.05 17.05 17.01
N GLY A 114 15.67 16.91 15.83
CA GLY A 114 16.99 16.30 15.68
C GLY A 114 16.93 14.78 15.51
N GLU A 115 18.00 14.08 15.88
CA GLU A 115 18.10 12.63 15.67
C GLU A 115 16.98 11.87 16.41
N ILE A 116 16.32 10.95 15.69
CA ILE A 116 15.25 10.10 16.23
C ILE A 116 15.68 8.63 16.08
N LYS A 117 15.58 7.90 17.19
CA LYS A 117 15.87 6.46 17.25
C LYS A 117 14.58 5.67 17.24
N ILE A 118 14.49 4.69 16.34
CA ILE A 118 13.31 3.83 16.19
C ILE A 118 13.61 2.47 16.82
N ILE A 119 12.69 1.95 17.63
CA ILE A 119 12.79 0.61 18.19
C ILE A 119 12.75 -0.46 17.07
N GLU A 120 13.64 -1.43 17.13
CA GLU A 120 13.66 -2.51 16.14
C GLU A 120 12.56 -3.55 16.42
N SER A 121 12.03 -4.17 15.36
CA SER A 121 10.98 -5.20 15.48
C SER A 121 11.45 -6.40 16.33
N ASN A 122 12.73 -6.77 16.25
CA ASN A 122 13.29 -7.85 17.06
C ASN A 122 13.38 -7.49 18.55
N GLU A 123 13.69 -6.23 18.86
CA GLU A 123 13.73 -5.73 20.24
C GLU A 123 12.32 -5.71 20.84
N THR A 124 11.34 -5.19 20.07
CA THR A 124 9.92 -5.23 20.43
C THR A 124 9.46 -6.68 20.67
N PHE A 125 9.76 -7.59 19.75
CA PHE A 125 9.37 -9.00 19.88
C PHE A 125 9.94 -9.65 21.15
N LYS A 126 11.22 -9.43 21.46
CA LYS A 126 11.85 -9.95 22.67
C LYS A 126 11.24 -9.38 23.94
N LEU A 127 10.97 -8.07 23.97
CA LEU A 127 10.36 -7.40 25.11
C LEU A 127 8.98 -7.99 25.44
N ILE A 128 8.11 -8.08 24.42
CA ILE A 128 6.77 -8.62 24.57
C ILE A 128 6.82 -10.11 24.93
N LYS A 129 7.74 -10.89 24.32
CA LYS A 129 7.96 -12.29 24.69
C LYS A 129 8.30 -12.45 26.17
N ASN A 130 9.31 -11.71 26.65
CA ASN A 130 9.77 -11.78 28.04
C ASN A 130 8.67 -11.39 29.02
N PHE A 131 7.86 -10.40 28.68
CA PHE A 131 6.67 -10.04 29.46
C PHE A 131 5.66 -11.18 29.50
N LEU A 132 5.28 -11.76 28.36
CA LEU A 132 4.27 -12.81 28.32
C LEU A 132 4.70 -14.09 29.07
N THR A 133 5.99 -14.42 29.07
CA THR A 133 6.52 -15.56 29.81
C THR A 133 6.41 -15.43 31.33
N THR A 134 6.14 -14.25 31.89
CA THR A 134 5.85 -14.11 33.33
C THR A 134 4.41 -14.45 33.69
N TYR A 135 3.52 -14.56 32.70
CA TYR A 135 2.10 -14.87 32.87
C TYR A 135 1.70 -16.24 32.31
N MET A 136 2.51 -16.80 31.40
CA MET A 136 2.21 -18.01 30.65
C MET A 136 3.46 -18.89 30.54
N GLU A 137 3.32 -20.20 30.73
CA GLU A 137 4.44 -21.16 30.60
C GLU A 137 4.96 -21.26 29.16
N GLU A 138 4.05 -21.31 28.19
CA GLU A 138 4.38 -21.32 26.76
C GLU A 138 3.74 -20.16 26.02
N VAL A 139 4.54 -19.47 25.19
CA VAL A 139 4.10 -18.32 24.40
C VAL A 139 4.47 -18.55 22.94
N SER A 140 3.45 -18.69 22.10
CA SER A 140 3.64 -18.83 20.64
C SER A 140 4.03 -17.50 19.99
N GLU A 141 4.70 -17.56 18.84
CA GLU A 141 5.03 -16.34 18.08
C GLU A 141 3.80 -15.55 17.66
N ASP A 142 2.72 -16.25 17.33
CA ASP A 142 1.47 -15.62 16.89
C ASP A 142 0.83 -14.84 18.01
N ARG A 143 0.91 -15.34 19.26
CA ARG A 143 0.45 -14.60 20.44
C ARG A 143 1.27 -13.33 20.67
N ILE A 144 2.58 -13.38 20.47
CA ILE A 144 3.44 -12.18 20.57
C ILE A 144 3.06 -11.16 19.48
N LYS A 145 2.88 -11.61 18.24
CA LYS A 145 2.45 -10.75 17.12
C LYS A 145 1.07 -10.15 17.36
N GLU A 146 0.16 -10.90 17.97
CA GLU A 146 -1.17 -10.43 18.37
C GLU A 146 -1.09 -9.26 19.37
N PHE A 147 -0.26 -9.37 20.42
CA PHE A 147 -0.01 -8.27 21.36
C PHE A 147 0.60 -7.04 20.66
N ILE A 148 1.62 -7.23 19.81
CA ILE A 148 2.25 -6.12 19.06
C ILE A 148 1.23 -5.42 18.16
N ASN A 149 0.43 -6.17 17.42
CA ASN A 149 -0.62 -5.61 16.57
C ASN A 149 -1.68 -4.88 17.41
N THR A 150 -2.06 -5.42 18.57
CA THR A 150 -3.05 -4.80 19.46
C THR A 150 -2.53 -3.49 20.04
N ILE A 151 -1.24 -3.41 20.40
CA ILE A 151 -0.59 -2.15 20.80
C ILE A 151 -0.67 -1.12 19.67
N SER A 152 -0.31 -1.50 18.45
CA SER A 152 -0.40 -0.62 17.26
C SER A 152 -1.83 -0.12 17.03
N LEU A 153 -2.83 -1.03 17.06
CA LEU A 153 -4.24 -0.68 16.93
C LEU A 153 -4.71 0.29 18.02
N PHE A 154 -4.32 0.03 19.28
CA PHE A 154 -4.67 0.89 20.42
C PHE A 154 -4.15 2.32 20.21
N LYS A 155 -2.88 2.46 19.82
CA LYS A 155 -2.25 3.76 19.58
C LYS A 155 -2.90 4.54 18.44
N CYS A 156 -3.46 3.84 17.45
CA CYS A 156 -4.15 4.44 16.32
C CYS A 156 -5.64 4.76 16.59
N ALA A 157 -6.22 4.24 17.67
CA ALA A 157 -7.66 4.30 17.91
C ALA A 157 -8.15 5.62 18.56
N ASP A 158 -7.24 6.44 19.11
CA ASP A 158 -7.55 7.71 19.82
C ASP A 158 -8.60 7.53 20.95
N VAL A 159 -8.48 6.44 21.71
CA VAL A 159 -9.36 6.10 22.85
C VAL A 159 -8.55 5.80 24.10
N THR A 160 -9.20 5.83 25.27
CA THR A 160 -8.58 5.40 26.53
C THR A 160 -8.40 3.88 26.58
N LEU A 161 -7.49 3.39 27.44
CA LEU A 161 -7.31 1.94 27.67
C LEU A 161 -8.60 1.25 28.17
N GLU A 162 -9.47 1.99 28.86
CA GLU A 162 -10.73 1.49 29.40
C GLU A 162 -11.77 1.27 28.29
N GLU A 163 -11.83 2.21 27.34
CA GLU A 163 -12.72 2.20 26.18
C GLU A 163 -12.23 1.28 25.05
N PHE A 164 -10.93 0.99 25.00
CA PHE A 164 -10.37 0.14 23.95
C PHE A 164 -10.90 -1.30 24.05
N ASN A 165 -11.48 -1.78 22.95
CA ASN A 165 -11.99 -3.14 22.84
C ASN A 165 -10.93 -4.06 22.24
N THR A 166 -10.63 -5.15 22.94
CA THR A 166 -9.64 -6.16 22.51
C THR A 166 -10.07 -7.54 22.99
N ASP A 167 -9.73 -8.57 22.20
CA ASP A 167 -9.93 -9.97 22.56
C ASP A 167 -8.88 -10.48 23.56
N LEU A 168 -7.85 -9.67 23.84
CA LEU A 168 -6.85 -9.94 24.87
C LEU A 168 -7.40 -9.67 26.27
N ASP A 169 -6.84 -10.35 27.27
CA ASP A 169 -7.08 -10.01 28.66
C ASP A 169 -6.67 -8.54 28.92
N LYS A 170 -7.63 -7.71 29.34
CA LYS A 170 -7.43 -6.26 29.50
C LYS A 170 -6.33 -5.90 30.50
N ASN A 171 -6.18 -6.66 31.58
CA ASN A 171 -5.17 -6.38 32.60
C ASN A 171 -3.77 -6.76 32.10
N ILE A 172 -3.64 -7.93 31.46
CA ILE A 172 -2.38 -8.36 30.85
C ILE A 172 -1.98 -7.39 29.74
N PHE A 173 -2.92 -6.99 28.88
CA PHE A 173 -2.68 -6.01 27.81
C PHE A 173 -2.23 -4.65 28.36
N LYS A 174 -2.94 -4.12 29.36
CA LYS A 174 -2.58 -2.85 30.00
C LYS A 174 -1.16 -2.87 30.55
N ASN A 175 -0.81 -3.89 31.32
CA ASN A 175 0.54 -4.03 31.88
C ASN A 175 1.61 -4.19 30.78
N CYS A 176 1.28 -4.94 29.72
CA CYS A 176 2.16 -5.11 28.56
C CYS A 176 2.45 -3.77 27.88
N TYR A 177 1.40 -2.99 27.64
CA TYR A 177 1.48 -1.67 27.03
C TYR A 177 2.29 -0.69 27.90
N GLU A 178 2.04 -0.66 29.20
CA GLU A 178 2.78 0.20 30.14
C GLU A 178 4.28 -0.14 30.17
N ILE A 179 4.63 -1.43 30.19
CA ILE A 179 6.02 -1.88 30.13
C ILE A 179 6.66 -1.53 28.78
N TYR A 180 5.93 -1.70 27.68
CA TYR A 180 6.38 -1.35 26.35
C TYR A 180 6.71 0.15 26.22
N GLU A 181 5.80 1.01 26.65
CA GLU A 181 5.98 2.46 26.61
C GLU A 181 7.06 2.95 27.60
N ALA A 182 7.16 2.34 28.79
CA ALA A 182 8.22 2.64 29.75
C ALA A 182 9.60 2.31 29.19
N TYR A 183 9.75 1.13 28.57
CA TYR A 183 11.01 0.69 27.95
C TYR A 183 11.48 1.65 26.86
N LYS A 184 10.57 2.05 25.96
CA LYS A 184 10.86 3.03 24.92
C LYS A 184 11.30 4.37 25.51
N ARG A 185 10.60 4.85 26.55
CA ARG A 185 10.92 6.11 27.22
C ARG A 185 12.29 6.11 27.87
N GLU A 186 12.64 5.04 28.58
CA GLU A 186 13.95 4.88 29.24
C GLU A 186 15.10 4.95 28.23
N LYS A 187 14.91 4.34 27.05
CA LYS A 187 15.93 4.29 26.00
C LYS A 187 15.87 5.44 24.99
N GLY A 188 14.88 6.34 25.10
CA GLY A 188 14.64 7.39 24.11
C GLY A 188 14.33 6.84 22.71
N LEU A 189 13.58 5.74 22.64
CA LEU A 189 13.16 5.09 21.40
C LEU A 189 11.72 5.48 21.04
N LEU A 190 11.41 5.49 19.75
CA LEU A 190 10.06 5.64 19.21
C LEU A 190 9.67 4.42 18.37
N ASP A 191 8.39 4.09 18.29
CA ASP A 191 7.86 3.19 17.27
C ASP A 191 7.24 3.96 16.09
N PHE A 192 6.65 3.24 15.14
CA PHE A 192 6.10 3.85 13.93
C PHE A 192 4.84 4.68 14.22
N GLU A 193 4.00 4.21 15.14
CA GLU A 193 2.79 4.89 15.60
C GLU A 193 3.14 6.20 16.35
N ASP A 194 4.22 6.21 17.14
CA ASP A 194 4.74 7.42 17.79
C ASP A 194 5.08 8.49 16.76
N LEU A 195 5.71 8.12 15.64
CA LEU A 195 6.03 9.09 14.57
C LEU A 195 4.76 9.75 14.02
N GLN A 196 3.67 8.99 13.89
CA GLN A 196 2.40 9.53 13.41
C GLN A 196 1.80 10.49 14.43
N LEU A 197 1.66 10.04 15.68
CA LEU A 197 1.08 10.83 16.79
C LEU A 197 1.88 12.10 17.05
N MET A 198 3.21 12.00 17.08
CA MET A 198 4.08 13.16 17.26
C MET A 198 3.97 14.14 16.09
N CYS A 199 3.87 13.65 14.85
CA CYS A 199 3.72 14.52 13.69
C CYS A 199 2.37 15.26 13.69
N LYS A 200 1.26 14.56 13.97
CA LYS A 200 -0.07 15.17 14.18
C LYS A 200 -0.01 16.25 15.26
N ASN A 201 0.52 15.91 16.44
CA ASN A 201 0.61 16.83 17.58
C ASN A 201 1.51 18.03 17.29
N LEU A 202 2.62 17.84 16.57
CA LEU A 202 3.51 18.93 16.16
C LEU A 202 2.78 19.93 15.25
N PHE A 203 2.01 19.45 14.28
CA PHE A 203 1.24 20.33 13.41
C PHE A 203 0.13 21.10 14.13
N ILE A 204 -0.60 20.44 15.03
CA ILE A 204 -1.66 21.08 15.83
C ILE A 204 -1.06 22.15 16.75
N LYS A 205 0.06 21.85 17.43
CA LYS A 205 0.70 22.78 18.38
C LYS A 205 1.50 23.89 17.71
N ASN A 206 1.91 23.73 16.44
CA ASN A 206 2.71 24.71 15.71
C ASN A 206 2.09 25.04 14.34
N PRO A 207 1.06 25.91 14.30
CA PRO A 207 0.38 26.29 13.06
C PRO A 207 1.29 26.93 12.01
N ARG A 208 2.34 27.65 12.45
CA ARG A 208 3.32 28.27 11.53
C ARG A 208 4.14 27.21 10.79
N LEU A 209 4.55 26.16 11.49
CA LEU A 209 5.24 25.03 10.87
C LEU A 209 4.32 24.32 9.87
N LEU A 210 3.08 24.03 10.26
CA LEU A 210 2.08 23.43 9.38
C LEU A 210 1.88 24.27 8.11
N GLN A 211 1.72 25.59 8.26
CA GLN A 211 1.58 26.51 7.12
C GLN A 211 2.80 26.47 6.19
N GLY A 212 4.01 26.33 6.73
CA GLY A 212 5.22 26.13 5.94
C GLY A 212 5.13 24.87 5.06
N TYR A 213 4.70 23.74 5.62
CA TYR A 213 4.50 22.51 4.86
C TYR A 213 3.33 22.59 3.88
N GLN A 214 2.22 23.25 4.23
CA GLN A 214 1.10 23.49 3.31
C GLN A 214 1.51 24.41 2.15
N ASN A 215 2.43 25.35 2.38
CA ASN A 215 2.99 26.20 1.32
C ASN A 215 3.95 25.43 0.43
N MET A 216 4.65 24.44 0.98
CA MET A 216 5.50 23.56 0.21
C MET A 216 4.66 22.55 -0.58
N PHE A 217 3.88 21.69 0.08
CA PHE A 217 3.20 20.53 -0.51
C PHE A 217 1.89 20.89 -1.21
N LYS A 218 1.98 21.51 -2.39
CA LYS A 218 0.83 21.91 -3.23
C LYS A 218 0.08 20.74 -3.87
N HIS A 219 0.76 19.62 -4.11
CA HIS A 219 0.16 18.41 -4.66
C HIS A 219 0.57 17.19 -3.84
N ILE A 220 -0.42 16.54 -3.23
CA ILE A 220 -0.26 15.35 -2.42
C ILE A 220 -0.82 14.16 -3.19
N LEU A 221 0.05 13.26 -3.61
CA LEU A 221 -0.34 12.03 -4.31
C LEU A 221 -0.17 10.85 -3.36
N VAL A 222 -1.22 10.04 -3.21
CA VAL A 222 -1.22 8.88 -2.31
C VAL A 222 -1.57 7.62 -3.10
N ASP A 223 -0.66 6.66 -3.11
CA ASP A 223 -0.89 5.31 -3.64
C ASP A 223 -1.39 4.36 -2.55
N GLU A 224 -2.13 3.33 -2.95
CA GLU A 224 -2.76 2.34 -2.06
C GLU A 224 -3.55 3.00 -0.92
N PHE A 225 -4.39 3.98 -1.27
CA PHE A 225 -5.16 4.77 -0.29
C PHE A 225 -6.09 3.92 0.58
N GLN A 226 -6.52 2.73 0.12
CA GLN A 226 -7.29 1.80 0.94
C GLN A 226 -6.56 1.32 2.20
N ASP A 227 -5.22 1.34 2.18
CA ASP A 227 -4.39 0.86 3.29
C ASP A 227 -4.10 1.96 4.32
N CYS A 228 -4.62 3.18 4.12
CA CYS A 228 -4.46 4.28 5.07
C CYS A 228 -5.22 4.02 6.37
N ASP A 229 -4.58 4.35 7.49
CA ASP A 229 -5.18 4.38 8.82
C ASP A 229 -5.79 5.76 9.15
N ALA A 230 -6.47 5.86 10.30
CA ALA A 230 -7.16 7.09 10.71
C ALA A 230 -6.18 8.26 10.97
N LEU A 231 -5.03 8.00 11.60
CA LEU A 231 -4.03 9.03 11.90
C LEU A 231 -3.41 9.58 10.62
N GLN A 232 -3.10 8.72 9.65
CA GLN A 232 -2.62 9.12 8.32
C GLN A 232 -3.64 10.02 7.63
N LEU A 233 -4.92 9.66 7.68
CA LEU A 233 -5.98 10.47 7.09
C LEU A 233 -6.08 11.86 7.75
N GLU A 234 -5.99 11.94 9.07
CA GLU A 234 -6.02 13.22 9.79
C GLU A 234 -4.84 14.12 9.43
N ILE A 235 -3.63 13.55 9.37
CA ILE A 235 -2.44 14.29 8.95
C ILE A 235 -2.57 14.75 7.49
N LEU A 236 -3.13 13.91 6.61
CA LEU A 236 -3.44 14.30 5.24
C LEU A 236 -4.43 15.47 5.19
N LYS A 237 -5.50 15.47 6.02
CA LYS A 237 -6.45 16.58 6.09
C LYS A 237 -5.77 17.88 6.52
N LEU A 238 -4.87 17.82 7.52
CA LEU A 238 -4.08 18.97 7.96
C LEU A 238 -3.18 19.50 6.84
N LEU A 239 -2.47 18.62 6.12
CA LEU A 239 -1.56 19.02 5.03
C LEU A 239 -2.28 19.48 3.77
N LYS A 240 -3.45 18.90 3.48
CA LYS A 240 -4.26 19.22 2.30
C LYS A 240 -4.73 20.66 2.38
N GLN A 241 -5.60 21.05 3.30
CA GLN A 241 -6.28 22.35 3.34
C GLN A 241 -6.55 23.00 1.96
N ASN A 242 -5.69 23.90 1.47
CA ASN A 242 -5.80 24.62 0.17
C ASN A 242 -4.97 24.01 -0.97
N ASN A 243 -4.48 22.78 -0.78
CA ASN A 243 -3.66 22.02 -1.71
C ASN A 243 -4.49 20.89 -2.32
N SER A 244 -4.00 20.34 -3.41
CA SER A 244 -4.66 19.23 -4.08
C SER A 244 -4.25 17.88 -3.48
N ILE A 245 -5.21 16.97 -3.40
CA ILE A 245 -5.00 15.56 -3.08
C ILE A 245 -5.44 14.69 -4.26
N PHE A 246 -4.56 13.77 -4.65
CA PHE A 246 -4.83 12.77 -5.67
C PHE A 246 -4.54 11.40 -5.09
N ALA A 247 -5.60 10.71 -4.70
CA ALA A 247 -5.53 9.37 -4.12
C ALA A 247 -5.80 8.32 -5.20
N VAL A 248 -5.04 7.22 -5.18
CA VAL A 248 -5.27 6.05 -6.02
C VAL A 248 -5.33 4.83 -5.11
N GLY A 249 -6.29 3.94 -5.38
CA GLY A 249 -6.43 2.74 -4.58
C GLY A 249 -7.47 1.78 -5.13
N ASP A 250 -7.63 0.68 -4.41
CA ASP A 250 -8.67 -0.32 -4.64
C ASP A 250 -9.20 -0.83 -3.29
N GLU A 251 -10.41 -0.45 -2.91
CA GLU A 251 -11.02 -0.90 -1.66
C GLU A 251 -11.22 -2.43 -1.60
N ASP A 252 -11.30 -3.10 -2.75
CA ASP A 252 -11.39 -4.58 -2.80
C ASP A 252 -10.03 -5.25 -2.51
N GLN A 253 -8.93 -4.49 -2.44
CA GLN A 253 -7.58 -4.97 -2.12
C GLN A 253 -7.14 -4.63 -0.69
N CYS A 254 -8.01 -4.05 0.14
CA CYS A 254 -7.67 -3.74 1.53
C CYS A 254 -7.56 -5.03 2.36
N ILE A 255 -6.32 -5.47 2.60
CA ILE A 255 -6.02 -6.68 3.39
C ILE A 255 -5.38 -6.36 4.74
N TYR A 256 -5.12 -5.09 5.05
CA TYR A 256 -4.47 -4.63 6.28
C TYR A 256 -5.42 -4.08 7.35
N SER A 257 -6.72 -4.39 7.29
CA SER A 257 -7.68 -3.92 8.31
C SER A 257 -7.34 -4.37 9.74
N PHE A 258 -6.67 -5.50 9.90
CA PHE A 258 -6.15 -5.95 11.20
C PHE A 258 -5.02 -5.06 11.77
N ARG A 259 -4.51 -4.11 10.97
CA ARG A 259 -3.56 -3.06 11.37
C ARG A 259 -4.19 -1.67 11.39
N GLY A 260 -5.52 -1.58 11.26
CA GLY A 260 -6.25 -0.32 11.34
C GLY A 260 -6.51 0.36 9.99
N SER A 261 -6.18 -0.27 8.85
CA SER A 261 -6.54 0.27 7.53
C SER A 261 -8.05 0.33 7.32
N ARG A 262 -8.52 1.42 6.71
CA ARG A 262 -9.95 1.78 6.60
C ARG A 262 -10.39 1.92 5.14
N PRO A 263 -10.90 0.84 4.51
CA PRO A 263 -11.35 0.89 3.11
C PRO A 263 -12.56 1.80 2.91
N ASP A 264 -13.33 2.07 3.97
CA ASP A 264 -14.42 3.04 3.97
C ASP A 264 -13.96 4.46 3.62
N PHE A 265 -12.70 4.82 3.85
CA PHE A 265 -12.16 6.11 3.42
C PHE A 265 -12.17 6.29 1.91
N MET A 266 -12.04 5.21 1.14
CA MET A 266 -12.20 5.27 -0.32
C MET A 266 -13.66 5.34 -0.75
N VAL A 267 -14.55 4.65 -0.05
CA VAL A 267 -15.99 4.66 -0.34
C VAL A 267 -16.55 6.06 -0.07
N ASN A 268 -16.22 6.64 1.09
CA ASN A 268 -16.74 7.90 1.60
C ASN A 268 -15.80 9.09 1.31
N PHE A 269 -14.92 8.97 0.31
CA PHE A 269 -13.91 9.99 0.01
C PHE A 269 -14.49 11.39 -0.24
N HIS A 270 -15.69 11.46 -0.81
CA HIS A 270 -16.41 12.72 -1.06
C HIS A 270 -16.90 13.42 0.22
N GLU A 271 -17.16 12.65 1.30
CA GLU A 271 -17.49 13.20 2.62
C GLU A 271 -16.23 13.73 3.32
N ILE A 272 -15.11 13.03 3.12
CA ILE A 272 -13.80 13.36 3.69
C ILE A 272 -13.20 14.61 3.02
N PHE A 273 -13.29 14.67 1.69
CA PHE A 273 -12.79 15.77 0.87
C PHE A 273 -13.95 16.30 0.00
N PRO A 274 -14.62 17.39 0.41
CA PRO A 274 -15.72 17.97 -0.35
C PRO A 274 -15.33 18.35 -1.78
N ASN A 275 -16.27 18.31 -2.71
CA ASN A 275 -16.05 18.53 -4.15
C ASN A 275 -15.05 17.55 -4.77
N ALA A 276 -14.93 16.34 -4.22
CA ALA A 276 -14.07 15.32 -4.81
C ALA A 276 -14.63 14.72 -6.10
N THR A 277 -13.75 14.56 -7.07
CA THR A 277 -14.02 13.86 -8.32
C THR A 277 -13.54 12.42 -8.21
N LYS A 278 -14.47 11.47 -8.36
CA LYS A 278 -14.17 10.04 -8.40
C LYS A 278 -14.05 9.57 -9.85
N LEU A 279 -12.90 9.00 -10.19
CA LEU A 279 -12.59 8.45 -11.51
C LEU A 279 -12.34 6.95 -11.39
N TYR A 280 -12.66 6.21 -12.44
CA TYR A 280 -12.55 4.75 -12.47
C TYR A 280 -11.56 4.31 -13.54
N LEU A 281 -10.66 3.38 -13.19
CA LEU A 281 -9.86 2.62 -14.15
C LEU A 281 -10.44 1.21 -14.24
N SER A 282 -11.20 0.94 -15.30
CA SER A 282 -11.94 -0.30 -15.49
C SER A 282 -11.10 -1.36 -16.23
N THR A 283 -10.16 -0.94 -17.07
CA THR A 283 -9.42 -1.89 -17.93
C THR A 283 -8.31 -2.62 -17.16
N ASN A 284 -8.32 -3.96 -17.16
CA ASN A 284 -7.26 -4.81 -16.62
C ASN A 284 -6.28 -5.22 -17.71
N TYR A 285 -5.00 -4.82 -17.58
CA TYR A 285 -3.95 -5.14 -18.54
C TYR A 285 -3.11 -6.36 -18.15
N ARG A 286 -3.31 -6.90 -16.94
CA ARG A 286 -2.45 -7.93 -16.35
C ARG A 286 -2.93 -9.34 -16.74
N SER A 287 -4.19 -9.62 -16.46
CA SER A 287 -4.78 -10.95 -16.47
C SER A 287 -5.61 -11.21 -17.74
N VAL A 288 -5.81 -12.48 -18.03
CA VAL A 288 -6.69 -13.00 -19.09
C VAL A 288 -8.16 -12.94 -18.68
N SER A 289 -9.07 -13.00 -19.64
CA SER A 289 -10.51 -12.75 -19.43
C SER A 289 -11.12 -13.62 -18.34
N ASN A 290 -10.97 -14.94 -18.44
CA ASN A 290 -11.57 -15.88 -17.51
C ASN A 290 -11.04 -15.75 -16.05
N ILE A 291 -9.80 -15.30 -15.86
CA ILE A 291 -9.27 -14.98 -14.51
C ILE A 291 -9.92 -13.72 -13.95
N VAL A 292 -10.10 -12.68 -14.78
CA VAL A 292 -10.76 -11.44 -14.37
C VAL A 292 -12.22 -11.70 -14.03
N GLU A 293 -12.93 -12.46 -14.87
CA GLU A 293 -14.32 -12.86 -14.66
C GLU A 293 -14.49 -13.65 -13.35
N LEU A 294 -13.64 -14.65 -13.10
CA LEU A 294 -13.68 -15.43 -11.86
C LEU A 294 -13.44 -14.54 -10.63
N SER A 295 -12.45 -13.65 -10.69
CA SER A 295 -12.18 -12.69 -9.62
C SER A 295 -13.39 -11.79 -9.34
N MET A 296 -14.02 -11.26 -10.39
CA MET A 296 -15.22 -10.42 -10.28
C MET A 296 -16.43 -11.18 -9.72
N SER A 297 -16.58 -12.45 -10.08
CA SER A 297 -17.66 -13.31 -9.58
C SER A 297 -17.55 -13.60 -8.08
N THR A 298 -16.32 -13.60 -7.54
CA THR A 298 -16.05 -13.80 -6.11
C THR A 298 -16.24 -12.49 -5.33
N ILE A 299 -15.67 -11.38 -5.81
CA ILE A 299 -15.65 -10.11 -5.07
C ILE A 299 -17.02 -9.42 -4.98
N LYS A 300 -17.94 -9.70 -5.92
CA LYS A 300 -19.29 -9.11 -5.92
C LYS A 300 -20.12 -9.38 -4.66
N ASN A 301 -19.72 -10.38 -3.86
CA ASN A 301 -20.42 -10.75 -2.64
C ASN A 301 -20.09 -9.82 -1.45
N ASN A 302 -19.10 -8.93 -1.57
CA ASN A 302 -18.72 -7.97 -0.53
C ASN A 302 -19.67 -6.77 -0.49
N LYS A 303 -19.94 -6.24 0.73
CA LYS A 303 -20.88 -5.13 0.94
C LYS A 303 -20.25 -3.73 0.92
N LEU A 304 -19.07 -3.56 1.54
CA LEU A 304 -18.38 -2.28 1.64
C LEU A 304 -17.48 -2.04 0.42
N ARG A 305 -18.08 -1.78 -0.73
CA ARG A 305 -17.35 -1.54 -1.98
C ARG A 305 -18.04 -0.52 -2.86
N SER A 306 -17.28 0.10 -3.76
CA SER A 306 -17.86 0.88 -4.85
C SER A 306 -18.34 -0.07 -5.94
N ASP A 307 -19.47 0.25 -6.57
CA ASP A 307 -19.85 -0.43 -7.81
C ASP A 307 -18.84 -0.07 -8.92
N LYS A 308 -18.01 -1.05 -9.27
CA LYS A 308 -17.01 -0.91 -10.31
C LYS A 308 -16.98 -2.13 -11.21
N ILE A 309 -16.82 -1.85 -12.50
CA ILE A 309 -16.69 -2.85 -13.55
C ILE A 309 -15.21 -2.98 -13.90
N ILE A 310 -14.73 -4.21 -14.03
CA ILE A 310 -13.37 -4.50 -14.48
C ILE A 310 -13.47 -5.27 -15.80
N VAL A 311 -12.87 -4.72 -16.85
CA VAL A 311 -12.90 -5.29 -18.21
C VAL A 311 -11.50 -5.81 -18.57
N PRO A 312 -11.34 -7.09 -18.97
CA PRO A 312 -10.06 -7.62 -19.39
C PRO A 312 -9.61 -7.04 -20.74
N ASN A 313 -8.37 -6.58 -20.83
CA ASN A 313 -7.75 -6.18 -22.10
C ASN A 313 -7.30 -7.39 -22.95
N LYS A 314 -7.04 -8.53 -22.29
CA LYS A 314 -6.63 -9.78 -22.93
C LYS A 314 -7.86 -10.69 -23.05
N SER A 315 -8.34 -10.88 -24.28
CA SER A 315 -9.59 -11.61 -24.56
C SER A 315 -9.45 -13.14 -24.59
N PHE A 316 -8.23 -13.67 -24.62
CA PHE A 316 -8.01 -15.13 -24.60
C PHE A 316 -8.16 -15.69 -23.18
N HIS A 317 -8.45 -16.99 -23.09
CA HIS A 317 -8.62 -17.69 -21.82
C HIS A 317 -7.31 -18.35 -21.40
N GLY A 318 -6.98 -18.26 -20.11
CA GLY A 318 -5.91 -19.04 -19.49
C GLY A 318 -6.44 -20.35 -18.89
N ASN A 319 -5.54 -21.20 -18.43
CA ASN A 319 -5.92 -22.43 -17.74
C ASN A 319 -6.23 -22.12 -16.27
N ILE A 320 -7.42 -22.48 -15.82
CA ILE A 320 -7.81 -22.46 -14.40
C ILE A 320 -8.18 -23.89 -14.02
N SER A 321 -7.42 -24.47 -13.10
CA SER A 321 -7.67 -25.82 -12.58
C SER A 321 -7.96 -25.76 -11.09
N PHE A 322 -8.95 -26.55 -10.66
CA PHE A 322 -9.21 -26.79 -9.25
C PHE A 322 -8.85 -28.24 -8.96
N VAL A 323 -7.93 -28.44 -8.02
CA VAL A 323 -7.40 -29.76 -7.68
C VAL A 323 -7.63 -30.02 -6.21
N LYS A 324 -8.40 -31.08 -5.93
CA LYS A 324 -8.65 -31.54 -4.56
C LYS A 324 -7.73 -32.72 -4.27
N VAL A 325 -6.91 -32.57 -3.24
CA VAL A 325 -6.04 -33.64 -2.73
C VAL A 325 -6.55 -34.14 -1.38
N GLN A 326 -6.15 -35.34 -0.97
CA GLN A 326 -6.56 -35.91 0.33
C GLN A 326 -5.63 -35.51 1.47
N ARG A 327 -4.35 -35.20 1.18
CA ARG A 327 -3.33 -34.85 2.16
C ARG A 327 -2.52 -33.64 1.70
N GLU A 328 -2.00 -32.89 2.67
CA GLU A 328 -1.15 -31.70 2.40
C GLU A 328 0.13 -32.06 1.64
N SER A 329 0.77 -33.19 1.96
CA SER A 329 1.96 -33.66 1.21
C SER A 329 1.67 -33.88 -0.28
N GLN A 330 0.49 -34.41 -0.60
CA GLN A 330 0.07 -34.60 -1.99
C GLN A 330 -0.15 -33.27 -2.71
N GLN A 331 -0.50 -32.20 -1.98
CA GLN A 331 -0.61 -30.85 -2.54
C GLN A 331 0.76 -30.35 -2.97
N GLY A 332 1.76 -30.47 -2.09
CA GLY A 332 3.15 -30.08 -2.36
C GLY A 332 3.71 -30.80 -3.57
N ASP A 333 3.53 -32.13 -3.62
CA ASP A 333 3.99 -32.96 -4.74
C ASP A 333 3.29 -32.58 -6.04
N PHE A 334 1.97 -32.36 -6.00
CA PHE A 334 1.23 -31.94 -7.18
C PHE A 334 1.75 -30.62 -7.75
N ILE A 335 1.93 -29.61 -6.89
CA ILE A 335 2.45 -28.29 -7.29
C ILE A 335 3.87 -28.41 -7.85
N ALA A 336 4.76 -29.12 -7.17
CA ALA A 336 6.15 -29.30 -7.60
C ALA A 336 6.24 -30.02 -8.96
N ASN A 337 5.46 -31.08 -9.15
CA ASN A 337 5.38 -31.82 -10.41
C ASN A 337 4.84 -30.96 -11.56
N ASP A 338 3.80 -30.16 -11.32
CA ASP A 338 3.20 -29.31 -12.34
C ASP A 338 4.15 -28.20 -12.81
N ILE A 339 4.86 -27.57 -11.86
CA ILE A 339 5.91 -26.57 -12.16
C ILE A 339 7.02 -27.23 -12.98
N GLU A 340 7.58 -28.35 -12.52
CA GLU A 340 8.65 -29.09 -13.19
C GLU A 340 8.26 -29.49 -14.62
N LYS A 341 7.09 -30.12 -14.78
CA LYS A 341 6.57 -30.53 -16.09
C LYS A 341 6.40 -29.34 -17.02
N THR A 342 5.92 -28.21 -16.52
CA THR A 342 5.73 -26.98 -17.31
C THR A 342 7.08 -26.40 -17.73
N VAL A 343 8.05 -26.32 -16.82
CA VAL A 343 9.42 -25.84 -17.12
C VAL A 343 10.08 -26.71 -18.19
N ILE A 344 10.00 -28.04 -18.08
CA ILE A 344 10.59 -28.97 -19.05
C ILE A 344 9.91 -28.85 -20.43
N SER A 345 8.58 -28.85 -20.46
CA SER A 345 7.82 -28.86 -21.73
C SER A 345 7.83 -27.52 -22.47
N THR A 346 7.82 -26.40 -21.75
CA THR A 346 7.69 -25.05 -22.33
C THR A 346 8.97 -24.23 -22.28
N LYS A 347 10.02 -24.72 -21.59
CA LYS A 347 11.29 -24.00 -21.34
C LYS A 347 11.12 -22.65 -20.63
N VAL A 348 10.01 -22.48 -19.89
CA VAL A 348 9.75 -21.28 -19.08
C VAL A 348 10.62 -21.30 -17.82
N SER A 349 11.11 -20.14 -17.39
CA SER A 349 11.92 -20.00 -16.17
C SER A 349 11.07 -20.20 -14.89
N TYR A 350 11.67 -20.81 -13.86
CA TYR A 350 11.10 -20.93 -12.51
C TYR A 350 10.66 -19.57 -11.92
N ASN A 351 11.27 -18.46 -12.31
CA ASN A 351 10.89 -17.12 -11.85
C ASN A 351 9.51 -16.65 -12.32
N ASN A 352 8.87 -17.38 -13.24
CA ASN A 352 7.51 -17.09 -13.70
C ASN A 352 6.42 -17.76 -12.83
N PHE A 353 6.81 -18.53 -11.83
CA PHE A 353 5.88 -19.22 -10.93
C PHE A 353 5.84 -18.54 -9.57
N ALA A 354 4.65 -18.47 -8.98
CA ALA A 354 4.45 -18.00 -7.62
C ALA A 354 3.46 -18.94 -6.92
N VAL A 355 3.80 -19.34 -5.69
CA VAL A 355 2.90 -20.10 -4.82
C VAL A 355 2.42 -19.16 -3.71
N LEU A 356 1.11 -19.01 -3.59
CA LEU A 356 0.47 -18.16 -2.60
C LEU A 356 -0.30 -19.03 -1.61
N TYR A 357 -0.10 -18.77 -0.32
CA TYR A 357 -0.69 -19.51 0.79
C TYR A 357 -1.24 -18.52 1.84
N ARG A 358 -2.16 -18.98 2.69
CA ARG A 358 -2.86 -18.11 3.66
C ARG A 358 -2.04 -17.88 4.91
N THR A 359 -1.27 -18.88 5.32
CA THR A 359 -0.42 -18.90 6.51
C THR A 359 0.97 -19.47 6.18
N ASN A 360 2.00 -19.03 6.90
CA ASN A 360 3.36 -19.51 6.66
C ASN A 360 3.56 -21.00 7.00
N LEU A 361 2.65 -21.63 7.74
CA LEU A 361 2.73 -23.05 8.05
C LEU A 361 2.48 -23.90 6.80
N GLU A 362 1.52 -23.49 5.96
CA GLU A 362 1.15 -24.17 4.70
C GLU A 362 2.28 -24.17 3.67
N SER A 363 3.30 -23.31 3.81
CA SER A 363 4.43 -23.30 2.90
C SER A 363 5.37 -24.50 3.08
N ARG A 364 5.37 -25.14 4.27
CA ARG A 364 6.32 -26.21 4.61
C ARG A 364 6.20 -27.39 3.65
N GLY A 365 4.98 -27.91 3.47
CA GLY A 365 4.76 -29.06 2.58
C GLY A 365 5.18 -28.79 1.13
N VAL A 366 4.94 -27.57 0.62
CA VAL A 366 5.37 -27.19 -0.74
C VAL A 366 6.89 -27.06 -0.84
N ILE A 367 7.55 -26.47 0.16
CA ILE A 367 9.01 -26.31 0.19
C ILE A 367 9.69 -27.68 0.22
N ASP A 368 9.21 -28.59 1.05
CA ASP A 368 9.79 -29.94 1.19
C ASP A 368 9.72 -30.69 -0.16
N SER A 369 8.56 -30.71 -0.82
CA SER A 369 8.39 -31.32 -2.15
C SER A 369 9.30 -30.70 -3.22
N LEU A 370 9.47 -29.37 -3.23
CA LEU A 370 10.36 -28.68 -4.18
C LEU A 370 11.85 -29.01 -3.94
N ILE A 371 12.26 -29.14 -2.67
CA ILE A 371 13.65 -29.51 -2.31
C ILE A 371 13.95 -30.94 -2.72
N GLU A 372 13.03 -31.88 -2.45
CA GLU A 372 13.18 -33.28 -2.84
C GLU A 372 13.39 -33.39 -4.36
N LYS A 373 12.57 -32.70 -5.15
CA LYS A 373 12.71 -32.67 -6.61
C LYS A 373 14.04 -32.12 -7.09
N LYS A 374 14.57 -31.07 -6.45
CA LYS A 374 15.90 -30.54 -6.79
C LYS A 374 17.01 -31.56 -6.54
N LYS A 375 16.92 -32.37 -5.48
CA LYS A 375 17.92 -33.42 -5.20
C LYS A 375 17.95 -34.50 -6.28
N PHE A 376 16.82 -34.83 -6.90
CA PHE A 376 16.76 -35.76 -8.02
C PHE A 376 17.45 -35.23 -9.28
N HIS A 377 17.47 -33.92 -9.53
CA HIS A 377 18.15 -33.31 -10.69
C HIS A 377 19.66 -33.11 -10.53
N LEU A 378 20.20 -33.19 -9.32
CA LEU A 378 21.65 -33.08 -9.08
C LEU A 378 22.37 -34.45 -9.11
N ASN A 379 21.61 -35.54 -9.18
CA ASN A 379 22.11 -36.91 -9.20
C ASN A 379 22.08 -37.57 -10.60
N TYR A 380 21.78 -36.78 -11.64
CA TYR A 380 21.91 -37.10 -13.05
C TYR A 380 22.67 -35.95 -13.73
#